data_AF-A0AAT9SFJ5-F1
#
_entry.id   AF-A0AAT9SFJ5-F1
#
_cell.length_a   1.000
_cell.length_b   1.000
_cell.length_c   1.000
_cell.angle_alpha   90.00
_cell.angle_beta   90.00
_cell.angle_gamma   90.00
#
_symmetry.space_group_name_H-M   'P 1'
#
loop_
_entity.id
_entity.type
_entity.pdbx_description
1 polymer ?
#
loop_
_entity_poly.entity_id
_entity_poly.type
_entity_poly.pdbx_seq_one_letter_code
_entity_poly.pdbx_strand_id
1 'polypeptide(L)'
;MDYQPPHDSIFRFLKHSVRGADEVLPVLDRYLINGPTPEAGRREVPPAKAWPWWGAAGVSRHSGRERAHHRRRQLVAVVEEDCLELFFAFPESNLRHKVRRFVRQQSRTEDMAERLAAELTKEVTS
;
A
#
# COMPACT_ATOMS: atom_id res chain seq x y z
N MET A 1 13.10 -17.94 24.23
CA MET A 1 13.46 -18.15 22.81
C MET A 1 13.50 -16.77 22.20
N ASP A 2 14.64 -16.12 22.36
CA ASP A 2 14.88 -14.73 22.00
C ASP A 2 15.48 -14.71 20.59
N TYR A 3 14.74 -14.11 19.66
CA TYR A 3 15.15 -14.02 18.27
C TYR A 3 16.14 -12.85 18.11
N GLN A 4 17.42 -13.17 17.98
CA GLN A 4 18.47 -12.22 17.59
C GLN A 4 18.59 -12.25 16.05
N PRO A 5 18.29 -11.16 15.32
CA PRO A 5 18.43 -11.13 13.88
C PRO A 5 19.91 -11.04 13.47
N PRO A 6 20.33 -11.61 12.33
CA PRO A 6 21.70 -11.56 11.87
C PRO A 6 22.07 -10.14 11.41
N HIS A 7 22.63 -9.35 12.32
CA HIS A 7 23.32 -8.09 12.03
C HIS A 7 24.73 -8.43 11.53
N ASP A 8 25.02 -8.46 10.21
CA ASP A 8 26.36 -8.03 9.77
C ASP A 8 26.65 -7.84 8.26
N SER A 9 25.92 -8.38 7.30
CA SER A 9 26.48 -8.39 5.92
C SER A 9 26.21 -7.14 5.06
N ILE A 10 25.07 -6.47 5.21
CA ILE A 10 24.69 -5.38 4.28
C ILE A 10 25.18 -4.00 4.76
N PHE A 11 25.29 -3.79 6.07
CA PHE A 11 25.65 -2.49 6.64
C PHE A 11 27.15 -2.18 6.61
N ARG A 12 28.02 -3.18 6.39
CA ARG A 12 29.48 -2.98 6.35
C ARG A 12 29.95 -2.23 5.10
N PHE A 13 29.23 -2.37 3.98
CA PHE A 13 29.65 -1.77 2.71
C PHE A 13 29.56 -0.23 2.71
N LEU A 14 28.68 0.35 3.51
CA LEU A 14 28.43 1.80 3.51
C LEU A 14 29.34 2.59 4.46
N LYS A 15 30.27 1.95 5.18
CA LYS A 15 31.09 2.63 6.22
C LYS A 15 32.42 3.21 5.71
N HIS A 16 32.75 3.16 4.41
CA HIS A 16 34.09 3.56 3.96
C HIS A 16 34.22 4.38 2.66
N SER A 17 33.25 5.22 2.28
CA SER A 17 33.53 6.27 1.28
C SER A 17 32.77 7.55 1.56
N VAL A 18 33.40 8.42 2.35
CA VAL A 18 33.31 9.86 2.11
C VAL A 18 34.45 10.19 1.15
N ARG A 19 34.21 9.93 -0.14
CA ARG A 19 34.97 10.49 -1.25
C ARG A 19 33.93 10.88 -2.30
N GLY A 20 34.18 11.97 -3.00
CA GLY A 20 33.18 12.74 -3.73
C GLY A 20 32.25 11.88 -4.60
N ALA A 21 30.98 12.27 -4.66
CA ALA A 21 29.95 11.54 -5.41
C ALA A 21 30.26 11.43 -6.91
N ASP A 22 31.17 12.27 -7.40
CA ASP A 22 31.77 12.27 -8.74
C ASP A 22 32.72 11.09 -9.00
N GLU A 23 33.32 10.51 -7.96
CA GLU A 23 34.27 9.39 -8.09
C GLU A 23 33.58 8.01 -8.02
N VAL A 24 32.45 7.91 -7.31
CA VAL A 24 31.87 6.60 -6.96
C VAL A 24 30.91 6.08 -8.03
N LEU A 25 30.18 6.95 -8.75
CA LEU A 25 29.11 6.49 -9.66
C LEU A 25 28.96 7.38 -10.92
N PRO A 26 29.98 7.47 -11.79
CA PRO A 26 29.89 8.23 -13.05
C PRO A 26 28.78 7.71 -13.99
N VAL A 27 28.33 6.47 -13.80
CA VAL A 27 27.26 5.87 -14.62
C VAL A 27 25.87 6.43 -14.30
N LEU A 28 25.65 6.96 -13.09
CA LEU A 28 24.34 7.49 -12.71
C LEU A 28 23.99 8.80 -13.42
N ASP A 29 24.98 9.47 -14.00
CA ASP A 29 24.79 10.68 -14.80
C ASP A 29 23.83 10.42 -15.99
N ARG A 30 23.87 9.20 -16.54
CA ARG A 30 22.98 8.77 -17.63
C ARG A 30 21.53 8.50 -17.21
N TYR A 31 21.27 8.38 -15.91
CA TYR A 31 19.95 8.08 -15.34
C TYR A 31 19.34 9.26 -14.58
N LEU A 32 19.99 10.43 -14.59
CA LEU A 32 19.39 11.68 -14.12
C LEU A 32 18.32 12.12 -15.11
N ILE A 33 17.07 11.77 -14.81
CA ILE A 33 15.88 12.09 -15.62
C ILE A 33 15.69 13.62 -15.80
N ASN A 34 16.38 14.45 -14.99
CA ASN A 34 16.18 15.89 -14.93
C ASN A 34 17.35 16.74 -15.49
N GLY A 35 18.21 16.18 -16.36
CA GLY A 35 19.27 16.94 -17.03
C GLY A 35 20.43 17.36 -16.11
N PRO A 36 21.44 18.11 -16.63
CA PRO A 36 22.64 18.49 -15.88
C PRO A 36 22.27 19.24 -14.61
N THR A 37 22.98 18.91 -13.53
CA THR A 37 22.82 19.48 -12.19
C THR A 37 22.82 21.01 -12.28
N PRO A 38 21.69 21.70 -12.00
CA PRO A 38 21.71 23.15 -11.91
C PRO A 38 22.71 23.54 -10.82
N GLU A 39 23.48 24.60 -11.03
CA GLU A 39 24.40 25.17 -10.04
C GLU A 39 23.62 25.40 -8.74
N ALA A 40 23.74 24.43 -7.84
CA ALA A 40 23.03 24.41 -6.58
C ALA A 40 23.71 25.46 -5.71
N GLY A 41 23.27 26.71 -5.84
CA GLY A 41 23.51 27.74 -4.85
C GLY A 41 23.25 27.12 -3.49
N ARG A 42 24.21 27.30 -2.57
CA ARG A 42 24.35 26.60 -1.29
C ARG A 42 23.04 26.68 -0.48
N ARG A 43 22.10 25.80 -0.78
CA ARG A 43 20.80 25.77 -0.12
C ARG A 43 21.02 25.05 1.19
N GLU A 44 20.73 25.72 2.30
CA GLU A 44 20.81 25.13 3.62
C GLU A 44 19.97 23.85 3.63
N VAL A 45 20.66 22.71 3.73
CA VAL A 45 20.03 21.40 3.84
C VAL A 45 19.47 21.35 5.26
N PRO A 46 18.15 21.17 5.44
CA PRO A 46 17.58 21.05 6.76
C PRO A 46 18.19 19.83 7.48
N PRO A 47 18.32 19.89 8.82
CA PRO A 47 18.90 18.80 9.60
C PRO A 47 18.16 17.48 9.33
N ALA A 48 18.93 16.40 9.24
CA ALA A 48 18.39 15.07 8.98
C ALA A 48 17.33 14.71 10.03
N LYS A 49 16.19 14.15 9.58
CA LYS A 49 15.14 13.68 10.47
C LYS A 49 15.68 12.61 11.42
N ALA A 50 15.34 12.70 12.70
CA ALA A 50 15.67 11.70 13.69
C ALA A 50 15.09 10.33 13.30
N TRP A 51 15.88 9.28 13.49
CA TRP A 51 15.47 7.90 13.25
C TRP A 51 14.48 7.43 14.33
N PRO A 52 13.42 6.66 13.99
CA PRO A 52 12.99 6.28 12.65
C PRO A 52 12.08 7.36 12.06
N TRP A 53 12.54 8.00 10.97
CA TRP A 53 11.81 9.07 10.28
C TRP A 53 10.53 8.59 9.58
N TRP A 54 10.32 7.27 9.50
CA TRP A 54 9.10 6.60 9.03
C TRP A 54 8.07 6.33 10.14
N GLY A 55 8.37 6.68 11.40
CA GLY A 55 7.56 6.36 12.57
C GLY A 55 6.14 6.94 12.52
N ALA A 56 5.16 6.05 12.58
CA ALA A 56 3.74 6.25 12.92
C ALA A 56 2.84 7.02 11.91
N ALA A 57 3.23 8.17 11.37
CA ALA A 57 2.27 9.04 10.66
C ALA A 57 1.83 8.54 9.26
N GLY A 58 2.72 7.80 8.57
CA GLY A 58 2.46 7.21 7.26
C GLY A 58 1.91 5.78 7.33
N VAL A 59 2.40 5.01 8.31
CA VAL A 59 2.07 3.57 8.48
C VAL A 59 0.58 3.39 8.74
N SER A 60 -0.02 4.15 9.66
CA SER A 60 -1.43 3.98 10.03
C SER A 60 -2.40 4.24 8.85
N ARG A 61 -2.16 5.30 8.07
CA ARG A 61 -2.99 5.62 6.89
C ARG A 61 -2.80 4.60 5.76
N HIS A 62 -1.59 4.11 5.55
CA HIS A 62 -1.32 3.08 4.54
C HIS A 62 -2.01 1.76 4.93
N SER A 63 -1.87 1.34 6.19
CA SER A 63 -2.51 0.13 6.73
C SER A 63 -4.04 0.22 6.66
N GLY A 64 -4.64 1.38 6.91
CA GLY A 64 -6.09 1.56 6.78
C GLY A 64 -6.59 1.36 5.34
N ARG A 65 -5.90 1.94 4.36
CA ARG A 65 -6.23 1.80 2.94
C ARG A 65 -6.03 0.37 2.43
N GLU A 66 -4.93 -0.25 2.83
CA GLU A 66 -4.59 -1.63 2.45
C GLU A 66 -5.58 -2.63 3.04
N ARG A 67 -5.96 -2.48 4.32
CA ARG A 67 -7.00 -3.29 4.97
C ARG A 67 -8.36 -3.14 4.30
N ALA A 68 -8.76 -1.93 3.93
CA ALA A 68 -10.01 -1.71 3.21
C ALA A 68 -9.99 -2.34 1.80
N HIS A 69 -8.86 -2.25 1.11
CA HIS A 69 -8.67 -2.89 -0.18
C HIS A 69 -8.73 -4.42 -0.10
N HIS A 70 -8.02 -5.02 0.87
CA HIS A 70 -8.07 -6.47 1.13
C HIS A 70 -9.50 -6.93 1.41
N ARG A 71 -10.21 -6.24 2.31
CA ARG A 71 -11.60 -6.57 2.66
C ARG A 71 -12.53 -6.56 1.45
N ARG A 72 -12.42 -5.56 0.57
CA ARG A 72 -13.23 -5.53 -0.66
C ARG A 72 -12.95 -6.74 -1.55
N ARG A 73 -11.68 -7.14 -1.70
CA ARG A 73 -11.32 -8.32 -2.48
C ARG A 73 -11.88 -9.60 -1.86
N GLN A 74 -11.73 -9.75 -0.55
CA GLN A 74 -12.27 -10.90 0.18
C GLN A 74 -13.79 -11.00 0.01
N LEU A 75 -14.53 -9.90 0.15
CA LEU A 75 -15.99 -9.92 -0.01
C LEU A 75 -16.43 -10.23 -1.45
N VAL A 76 -15.70 -9.78 -2.46
CA VAL A 76 -15.98 -10.16 -3.85
C VAL A 76 -15.71 -11.65 -4.06
N ALA A 77 -14.60 -12.17 -3.54
CA ALA A 77 -14.27 -13.59 -3.62
C ALA A 77 -15.34 -14.47 -2.94
N VAL A 78 -15.81 -14.08 -1.74
CA VAL A 78 -16.90 -14.81 -1.07
C VAL A 78 -18.19 -14.82 -1.90
N VAL A 79 -18.53 -13.72 -2.59
CA VAL A 79 -19.71 -13.71 -3.47
C VAL A 79 -19.52 -14.63 -4.69
N GLU A 80 -18.32 -14.67 -5.25
CA GLU A 80 -17.98 -15.53 -6.38
C GLU A 80 -17.95 -17.02 -5.99
N GLU A 81 -17.47 -17.35 -4.80
CA GLU A 81 -17.34 -18.73 -4.32
C GLU A 81 -18.66 -19.29 -3.75
N ASP A 82 -19.34 -18.52 -2.89
CA ASP A 82 -20.47 -19.03 -2.10
C ASP A 82 -21.84 -18.63 -2.68
N CYS A 83 -21.90 -17.65 -3.59
CA CYS A 83 -23.15 -17.06 -4.08
C CYS A 83 -23.14 -16.81 -5.59
N LEU A 84 -22.88 -17.88 -6.37
CA LEU A 84 -22.78 -17.81 -7.84
C LEU A 84 -23.98 -17.12 -8.52
N GLU A 85 -25.20 -17.33 -8.03
CA GLU A 85 -26.40 -16.68 -8.56
C GLU A 85 -26.31 -15.15 -8.50
N LEU A 86 -25.77 -14.60 -7.40
CA LEU A 86 -25.56 -13.16 -7.25
C LEU A 86 -24.39 -12.67 -8.10
N PHE A 87 -23.36 -13.49 -8.28
CA PHE A 87 -22.25 -13.16 -9.16
C PHE A 87 -22.71 -13.02 -10.62
N PHE A 88 -23.56 -13.92 -11.11
CA PHE A 88 -24.09 -13.85 -12.47
C PHE A 88 -25.22 -12.82 -12.64
N ALA A 89 -25.92 -12.44 -11.56
CA ALA A 89 -26.95 -11.41 -11.61
C ALA A 89 -26.42 -9.99 -11.90
N PHE A 90 -25.13 -9.74 -11.66
CA PHE A 90 -24.51 -8.42 -11.86
C PHE A 90 -23.27 -8.50 -12.76
N PRO A 91 -23.05 -7.52 -13.65
CA PRO A 91 -21.73 -7.34 -14.26
C PRO A 91 -20.65 -7.16 -13.17
N GLU A 92 -19.48 -7.79 -13.31
CA GLU A 92 -18.41 -7.78 -12.29
C GLU A 92 -18.02 -6.36 -11.85
N SER A 93 -17.99 -5.40 -12.77
CA SER A 93 -17.70 -3.99 -12.49
C SER A 93 -18.72 -3.35 -11.55
N ASN A 94 -20.01 -3.68 -11.72
CA ASN A 94 -21.10 -3.22 -10.86
C ASN A 94 -21.02 -3.88 -9.48
N LEU A 95 -20.77 -5.19 -9.42
CA LEU A 95 -20.60 -5.92 -8.16
C LEU A 95 -19.47 -5.29 -7.34
N ARG A 96 -18.30 -5.06 -7.94
CA ARG A 96 -17.16 -4.40 -7.28
C ARG A 96 -17.47 -2.99 -6.80
N HIS A 97 -18.28 -2.23 -7.56
CA HIS A 97 -18.72 -0.91 -7.13
C HIS A 97 -19.66 -0.98 -5.91
N LYS A 98 -20.60 -1.93 -5.91
CA LYS A 98 -21.54 -2.17 -4.79
C LYS A 98 -20.79 -2.61 -3.53
N VAL A 99 -19.86 -3.57 -3.64
CA VAL A 99 -19.00 -3.97 -2.52
C VAL A 99 -18.17 -2.78 -1.99
N ARG A 100 -17.63 -1.95 -2.88
CA ARG A 100 -16.90 -0.73 -2.46
C ARG A 100 -17.79 0.24 -1.70
N ARG A 101 -19.04 0.43 -2.13
CA ARG A 101 -20.03 1.28 -1.45
C ARG A 101 -20.39 0.70 -0.08
N PHE A 102 -20.68 -0.60 -0.02
CA PHE A 102 -20.99 -1.34 1.20
C PHE A 102 -19.89 -1.20 2.27
N VAL A 103 -18.63 -1.48 1.89
CA VAL A 103 -17.47 -1.38 2.81
C VAL A 103 -17.23 0.05 3.33
N ARG A 104 -17.65 1.08 2.58
CA ARG A 104 -17.55 2.48 3.04
C ARG A 104 -18.67 2.87 4.01
N GLN A 105 -19.82 2.23 3.95
CA GLN A 105 -21.03 2.59 4.70
C GLN A 105 -21.17 1.77 5.98
N GLN A 106 -20.68 0.53 5.98
CA GLN A 106 -20.84 -0.42 7.07
C GLN A 106 -19.67 -0.36 8.04
N SER A 107 -19.98 -0.36 9.34
CA SER A 107 -19.00 -0.66 10.39
C SER A 107 -18.49 -2.08 10.22
N ARG A 108 -17.22 -2.30 10.58
CA ARG A 108 -16.61 -3.63 10.52
C ARG A 108 -17.30 -4.57 11.50
N THR A 109 -17.92 -5.61 10.96
CA THR A 109 -18.49 -6.74 11.70
C THR A 109 -17.97 -8.05 11.10
N GLU A 110 -18.20 -9.18 11.76
CA GLU A 110 -17.82 -10.50 11.26
C GLU A 110 -18.78 -10.94 10.13
N ASP A 111 -20.07 -10.63 10.27
CA ASP A 111 -21.15 -11.03 9.34
C ASP A 111 -21.26 -10.14 8.09
N MET A 112 -20.16 -9.48 7.67
CA MET A 112 -20.21 -8.55 6.53
C MET A 112 -20.58 -9.23 5.21
N ALA A 113 -20.18 -10.48 5.01
CA ALA A 113 -20.50 -11.23 3.81
C ALA A 113 -22.00 -11.55 3.72
N GLU A 114 -22.59 -12.06 4.82
CA GLU A 114 -24.02 -12.37 4.90
C GLU A 114 -24.89 -11.13 4.69
N ARG A 115 -24.50 -10.01 5.31
CA ARG A 115 -25.21 -8.74 5.16
C ARG A 115 -25.12 -8.18 3.75
N LEU A 116 -23.96 -8.33 3.10
CA LEU A 116 -23.79 -7.96 1.69
C LEU A 116 -24.66 -8.82 0.79
N ALA A 117 -24.67 -10.15 1.00
CA ALA A 117 -25.51 -11.07 0.24
C ALA A 117 -26.99 -10.73 0.40
N ALA A 118 -27.46 -10.47 1.61
CA ALA A 118 -28.85 -10.06 1.86
C ALA A 118 -29.22 -8.75 1.14
N GLU A 119 -28.33 -7.76 1.11
CA GLU A 119 -28.55 -6.49 0.40
C GLU A 119 -28.62 -6.71 -1.12
N LEU A 120 -27.69 -7.49 -1.69
CA LEU A 120 -27.68 -7.80 -3.12
C LEU A 120 -28.91 -8.63 -3.54
N THR A 121 -29.31 -9.62 -2.75
CA THR A 121 -30.51 -10.43 -3.02
C THR A 121 -31.77 -9.58 -3.04
N LYS A 122 -31.87 -8.59 -2.13
CA LYS A 122 -32.98 -7.64 -2.13
C LYS A 122 -33.04 -6.81 -3.41
N GLU A 123 -31.90 -6.41 -3.97
CA GLU A 123 -31.85 -5.65 -5.23
C GLU A 123 -32.21 -6.50 -6.46
N VAL A 124 -31.98 -7.81 -6.42
CA VAL A 124 -32.33 -8.72 -7.52
C VAL A 124 -33.82 -9.10 -7.50
N THR A 125 -34.41 -9.21 -6.30
CA THR A 125 -35.80 -9.65 -6.09
C THR A 125 -36.81 -8.50 -6.01
N SER A 126 -36.35 -7.25 -6.03
CA SER A 126 -37.18 -6.03 -6.03
C SER A 126 -37.45 -5.50 -7.43
#